data_AF-A0A955N1A6-F1
#
_entry.id   AF-A0A955N1A6-F1
#
_cell.length_a   1.000
_cell.length_b   1.000
_cell.length_c   1.000
_cell.angle_alpha   90.00
_cell.angle_beta   90.00
_cell.angle_gamma   90.00
#
_symmetry.space_group_name_H-M   'P 1'
#
loop_
_entity.id
_entity.type
_entity.pdbx_description
1 polymer ?
#
loop_
_entity_poly.entity_id
_entity_poly.type
_entity_poly.pdbx_seq_one_letter_code
_entity_poly.pdbx_strand_id
1 'polypeptide(L)'
;YCLINAERAVHGINGSPLGTSRDDVERKLGKLRSDLDFSDVNEIMDYGLHEYLDGLQVKLNDVGETVFNQYFALRPLETSLTQRMS
;
A
#
# COMPACT_ATOMS: atom_id res chain seq x y z
N TYR A 1 10.24 -6.75 8.74
CA TYR A 1 11.32 -5.78 8.40
C TYR A 1 10.99 -4.94 7.16
N CYS A 2 10.68 -5.54 6.01
CA CYS A 2 10.36 -4.81 4.77
C CYS A 2 9.11 -3.89 4.87
N LEU A 3 7.99 -4.40 5.41
CA LEU A 3 6.75 -3.62 5.56
C LEU A 3 6.91 -2.36 6.42
N ILE A 4 7.66 -2.46 7.51
CA ILE A 4 7.96 -1.33 8.41
C ILE A 4 8.74 -0.23 7.66
N ASN A 5 9.69 -0.62 6.80
CA ASN A 5 10.44 0.36 6.01
C ASN A 5 9.58 0.98 4.91
N ALA A 6 8.71 0.19 4.26
CA ALA A 6 7.77 0.71 3.27
C ALA A 6 6.83 1.74 3.89
N GLU A 7 6.26 1.44 5.06
CA GLU A 7 5.38 2.36 5.79
C GLU A 7 6.12 3.65 6.20
N ARG A 8 7.35 3.54 6.71
CA ARG A 8 8.19 4.71 7.01
C ARG A 8 8.45 5.58 5.78
N ALA A 9 8.71 4.96 4.63
CA ALA A 9 8.94 5.70 3.39
C ALA A 9 7.68 6.46 2.97
N VAL A 10 6.52 5.81 3.03
CA VAL A 10 5.22 6.43 2.70
C VAL A 10 4.92 7.60 3.64
N HIS A 11 5.11 7.44 4.96
CA HIS A 11 4.98 8.53 5.91
C HIS A 11 5.94 9.69 5.61
N GLY A 12 7.18 9.39 5.20
CA GLY A 12 8.14 10.39 4.76
C GLY A 12 7.70 11.16 3.52
N ILE A 13 7.08 10.49 2.55
CA ILE A 13 6.53 11.11 1.33
C ILE A 13 5.33 12.01 1.67
N ASN A 14 4.44 11.55 2.54
CA ASN A 14 3.20 12.25 2.89
C ASN A 14 3.37 13.33 3.98
N GLY A 15 4.51 13.35 4.68
CA GLY A 15 4.75 14.21 5.83
C GLY A 15 3.80 13.92 7.00
N SER A 16 3.27 12.70 7.09
CA SER A 16 2.33 12.25 8.12
C SER A 16 3.09 11.60 9.29
N PRO A 17 2.60 11.73 10.54
CA PRO A 17 3.17 11.01 11.67
C PRO A 17 2.99 9.49 11.52
N LEU A 18 3.99 8.72 11.99
CA LEU A 18 3.90 7.26 12.07
C LEU A 18 2.68 6.82 12.89
N GLY A 19 1.96 5.80 12.41
CA GLY A 19 0.76 5.29 13.08
C GLY A 19 -0.51 6.08 12.79
N THR A 20 -0.47 7.05 11.87
CA THR A 20 -1.66 7.67 11.28
C THR A 20 -1.93 7.09 9.90
N SER A 21 -3.13 7.31 9.35
CA SER A 21 -3.41 6.98 7.95
C SER A 21 -4.13 8.14 7.29
N ARG A 22 -3.47 8.79 6.34
CA ARG A 22 -3.98 9.91 5.54
C ARG A 22 -4.54 9.49 4.20
N ASP A 23 -4.10 8.36 3.67
CA ASP A 23 -4.49 7.89 2.35
C ASP A 23 -4.68 6.37 2.29
N ASP A 24 -4.99 5.88 1.10
CA ASP A 24 -5.26 4.47 0.84
C ASP A 24 -4.01 3.61 0.95
N VAL A 25 -2.84 4.15 0.61
CA VAL A 25 -1.57 3.44 0.71
C VAL A 25 -1.22 3.19 2.18
N GLU A 26 -1.23 4.22 3.03
CA GLU A 26 -0.95 4.12 4.45
C GLU A 26 -1.91 3.15 5.14
N ARG A 27 -3.21 3.24 4.83
CA ARG A 27 -4.22 2.36 5.42
C ARG A 27 -3.99 0.90 5.04
N LYS A 28 -3.71 0.61 3.77
CA LYS A 28 -3.49 -0.77 3.30
C LYS A 28 -2.18 -1.35 3.83
N LEU A 29 -1.10 -0.56 3.86
CA LEU A 29 0.17 -0.98 4.47
C LEU A 29 0.02 -1.24 5.96
N GLY A 30 -0.65 -0.36 6.69
CA GLY A 30 -0.92 -0.52 8.13
C GLY A 30 -1.73 -1.79 8.40
N LYS A 31 -2.80 -2.03 7.62
CA LYS A 31 -3.59 -3.27 7.72
C LYS A 31 -2.75 -4.52 7.45
N LEU A 32 -1.96 -4.53 6.37
CA LEU A 32 -1.11 -5.67 6.03
C LEU A 32 -0.05 -5.95 7.11
N ARG A 33 0.52 -4.90 7.71
CA ARG A 33 1.45 -5.02 8.83
C ARG A 33 0.75 -5.63 10.04
N SER A 34 -0.42 -5.10 10.43
CA SER A 34 -1.20 -5.62 11.55
C SER A 34 -1.59 -7.08 11.32
N ASP A 35 -2.08 -7.44 10.14
CA ASP A 35 -2.43 -8.82 9.80
C ASP A 35 -1.22 -9.77 10.02
N LEU A 36 -0.01 -9.33 9.68
CA LEU A 36 1.23 -10.09 9.90
C LEU A 36 1.69 -10.11 11.36
N ASP A 37 1.54 -8.98 12.07
CA ASP A 37 1.93 -8.85 13.48
C ASP A 37 1.02 -9.71 14.39
N PHE A 38 -0.25 -9.89 14.00
CA PHE A 38 -1.25 -10.67 14.74
C PHE A 38 -1.43 -12.10 14.21
N SER A 39 -0.61 -12.55 13.25
CA SER A 39 -0.72 -13.93 12.76
C SER A 39 -0.22 -14.92 13.81
N ASP A 40 -1.02 -15.95 14.11
CA ASP A 40 -0.57 -17.06 14.94
C ASP A 40 -0.03 -18.20 14.05
N VAL A 41 1.14 -18.72 14.40
CA VAL A 41 1.81 -19.77 13.62
C VAL A 41 0.99 -21.06 13.61
N ASN A 42 0.33 -21.42 14.70
CA ASN A 42 -0.50 -22.62 14.76
C ASN A 42 -1.75 -22.46 13.88
N GLU A 43 -2.39 -21.29 13.91
CA GLU A 43 -3.53 -20.98 13.03
C GLU A 43 -3.13 -21.02 11.55
N ILE A 44 -1.94 -20.52 11.20
CA ILE A 44 -1.41 -20.60 9.83
C ILE A 44 -1.20 -22.05 9.42
N MET A 45 -0.64 -22.88 10.30
CA MET A 45 -0.39 -24.30 10.01
C MET A 45 -1.69 -25.09 9.89
N ASP A 46 -2.71 -24.77 10.69
CA ASP A 46 -4.03 -25.39 10.63
C ASP A 46 -4.82 -24.98 9.37
N TYR A 47 -4.69 -23.71 8.94
CA TYR A 47 -5.30 -23.21 7.70
C TYR A 47 -4.59 -23.71 6.43
N GLY A 48 -3.27 -23.85 6.49
CA GLY A 48 -2.41 -24.20 5.36
C GLY A 48 -1.42 -23.09 5.04
N LEU A 49 -0.13 -23.43 5.05
CA LEU A 49 0.95 -22.46 4.83
C LEU A 49 0.90 -21.86 3.42
N HIS A 50 0.62 -22.67 2.39
CA HIS A 50 0.58 -22.21 1.01
C HIS A 50 -0.62 -21.28 0.79
N GLU A 51 -1.77 -21.65 1.33
CA GLU A 51 -3.00 -20.87 1.29
C GLU A 51 -2.83 -19.51 2.00
N TYR A 52 -2.11 -19.50 3.13
CA TYR A 52 -1.77 -18.26 3.82
C TYR A 52 -0.83 -17.39 2.98
N LEU A 53 0.21 -17.99 2.41
CA LEU A 53 1.19 -17.28 1.57
C LEU A 53 0.55 -16.71 0.29
N ASP A 54 -0.35 -17.45 -0.35
CA ASP A 54 -1.10 -16.98 -1.52
C ASP A 54 -1.96 -15.76 -1.16
N GLY A 55 -2.66 -15.82 -0.03
CA GLY A 55 -3.43 -14.68 0.48
C GLY A 55 -2.55 -13.47 0.81
N LEU A 56 -1.39 -13.70 1.41
CA LEU A 56 -0.41 -12.66 1.70
C LEU A 56 0.13 -12.02 0.41
N GLN A 57 0.41 -12.82 -0.62
CA GLN A 57 0.89 -12.36 -1.91
C GLN A 57 -0.15 -11.47 -2.61
N VAL A 58 -1.42 -11.86 -2.58
CA VAL A 58 -2.52 -11.04 -3.12
C VAL A 58 -2.58 -9.68 -2.43
N LYS A 59 -2.51 -9.64 -1.09
CA LYS A 59 -2.51 -8.38 -0.33
C LYS A 59 -1.29 -7.51 -0.65
N LEU A 60 -0.11 -8.10 -0.79
CA LEU A 60 1.11 -7.38 -1.17
C LEU A 60 0.99 -6.76 -2.57
N ASN A 61 0.44 -7.49 -3.53
CA ASN A 61 0.23 -6.99 -4.89
C ASN A 61 -0.75 -5.82 -4.92
N ASP A 62 -1.86 -5.91 -4.17
CA ASP A 62 -2.84 -4.83 -4.04
C ASP A 62 -2.24 -3.56 -3.43
N VAL A 63 -1.39 -3.70 -2.40
CA VAL A 63 -0.61 -2.58 -1.85
C VAL A 63 0.31 -1.99 -2.92
N GLY A 64 1.05 -2.83 -3.65
CA GLY A 64 1.97 -2.40 -4.70
C GLY A 64 1.27 -1.61 -5.82
N GLU A 65 0.11 -2.09 -6.27
CA GLU A 65 -0.72 -1.39 -7.25
C GLU A 65 -1.23 -0.05 -6.71
N THR A 66 -1.66 -0.01 -5.45
CA THR A 66 -2.12 1.23 -4.81
C THR A 66 -0.98 2.26 -4.71
N VAL A 67 0.22 1.82 -4.31
CA VAL A 67 1.44 2.65 -4.27
C VAL A 67 1.77 3.21 -5.65
N PHE A 68 1.74 2.34 -6.68
CA PHE A 68 1.99 2.74 -8.06
C PHE A 68 1.01 3.81 -8.52
N ASN A 69 -0.28 3.55 -8.37
CA ASN A 69 -1.34 4.45 -8.80
C ASN A 69 -1.28 5.80 -8.09
N GLN A 70 -0.87 5.83 -6.82
CA GLN A 70 -0.87 7.07 -6.05
C GLN A 70 0.37 7.93 -6.27
N TYR A 71 1.56 7.31 -6.36
CA TYR A 71 2.83 8.04 -6.38
C TYR A 71 3.54 8.04 -7.74
N PHE A 72 3.25 7.07 -8.60
CA PHE A 72 4.01 6.83 -9.83
C PHE A 72 3.16 6.90 -11.09
N ALA A 73 1.84 6.80 -11.01
CA ALA A 73 0.97 7.03 -12.15
C ALA A 73 1.09 8.49 -12.59
N LEU A 74 1.82 8.70 -13.69
CA LEU A 74 1.90 9.97 -14.39
C LEU A 74 0.48 10.31 -14.86
N ARG A 75 -0.20 11.19 -14.12
CA ARG A 75 -1.45 11.79 -14.60
C ARG A 75 -1.07 12.71 -15.76
N PRO A 76 -1.60 12.50 -16.97
CA PRO A 76 -1.41 13.46 -18.04
C PRO A 76 -1.81 14.84 -17.50
N LEU A 77 -0.93 15.81 -17.62
CA LEU A 77 -1.34 17.20 -17.45
C LEU A 77 -2.37 17.41 -18.55
N GLU A 78 -3.65 17.54 -18.19
CA GLU A 78 -4.66 18.07 -19.10
C GLU A 78 -4.13 19.41 -19.55
N THR A 79 -3.54 19.40 -20.74
CA THR A 79 -3.05 20.59 -21.40
C THR A 79 -4.31 21.29 -21.88
N SER A 80 -4.95 22.03 -20.98
CA SER A 80 -5.96 23.00 -21.33
C SER A 80 -5.25 24.14 -22.06
N LEU A 81 -4.83 23.89 -23.29
CA LEU A 81 -4.56 24.94 -24.25
C LEU A 81 -5.93 25.52 -24.58
N THR A 82 -6.31 26.51 -23.79
CA THR A 82 -6.78 27.81 -24.27
C THR A 82 -7.20 27.79 -25.73
N GLN A 83 -8.45 27.38 -25.99
CA GLN A 83 -9.16 27.84 -27.18
C GLN A 83 -9.59 29.30 -26.94
N ARG A 84 -8.59 30.19 -26.85
CA ARG A 84 -8.70 31.58 -27.32
C ARG A 84 -7.84 31.62 -28.57
N MET A 85 -8.36 32.21 -29.64
CA MET A 85 -7.92 32.17 -31.05
C MET A 85 -8.76 31.15 -31.83
N SER A 86 -9.76 31.52 -32.62
CA SER A 86 -10.12 32.79 -33.26
C SER A 86 -11.64 32.96 -33.37
#